data_AF-A0A9D7WSV7-F1
#
_entry.id   AF-A0A9D7WSV7-F1
#
_cell.length_a   1.000
_cell.length_b   1.000
_cell.length_c   1.000
_cell.angle_alpha   90.00
_cell.angle_beta   90.00
_cell.angle_gamma   90.00
#
_symmetry.space_group_name_H-M   'P 1'
#
loop_
_entity.id
_entity.type
_entity.pdbx_description
1 polymer ?
#
loop_
_entity_poly.entity_id
_entity_poly.type
_entity_poly.pdbx_seq_one_letter_code
_entity_poly.pdbx_strand_id
1 'polypeptide(L)'
;MAKGLETLIRLNEWSVDQKRRKLGEVLRLIDGFEAEARKLESDLIREQQTAAASPNEAGFLYGYYADAVIDRRAIIKVSIQQLEREAYEAREEVSQAYQELKKYETALEARKKREDAELARKEQLVLDEVGMQAFIQKRA
;
A
#
# COMPACT_ATOMS: atom_id res chain seq x y z
N MET A 1 27.24 9.77 11.44
CA MET A 1 25.85 9.79 11.97
C MET A 1 24.78 9.88 10.88
N ALA A 2 24.95 10.63 9.79
CA ALA A 2 23.99 10.65 8.65
C ALA A 2 23.71 9.25 8.04
N LYS A 3 24.76 8.41 7.93
CA LYS A 3 24.64 6.99 7.51
C LYS A 3 23.67 6.16 8.36
N GLY A 4 23.42 6.55 9.61
CA GLY A 4 22.44 5.88 10.48
C GLY A 4 21.00 6.16 10.04
N LEU A 5 20.67 7.43 9.78
CA LEU A 5 19.34 7.84 9.29
C LEU A 5 19.06 7.25 7.90
N GLU A 6 20.02 7.26 6.99
CA GLU A 6 19.88 6.64 5.66
C GLU A 6 19.62 5.13 5.73
N THR A 7 20.17 4.45 6.74
CA THR A 7 19.90 3.03 6.96
C THR A 7 18.51 2.80 7.54
N LEU A 8 18.06 3.65 8.47
CA LEU A 8 16.69 3.60 9.00
C LEU A 8 15.65 3.91 7.92
N ILE A 9 15.91 4.85 7.02
CA ILE A 9 15.05 5.15 5.88
C ILE A 9 14.88 3.89 5.01
N ARG A 10 15.98 3.26 4.58
CA ARG A 10 15.91 2.03 3.77
C ARG A 10 15.16 0.89 4.44
N LEU A 11 15.33 0.74 5.76
CA LEU A 11 14.59 -0.26 6.53
C LEU A 11 13.08 0.03 6.52
N ASN A 12 12.69 1.30 6.66
CA ASN A 12 11.29 1.71 6.67
C ASN A 12 10.66 1.68 5.26
N GLU A 13 11.40 2.01 4.21
CA GLU A 13 10.98 1.80 2.82
C GLU A 13 10.64 0.32 2.57
N TRP A 14 11.54 -0.57 3.00
CA TRP A 14 11.28 -2.01 2.90
C TRP A 14 10.05 -2.44 3.70
N SER A 15 9.88 -1.91 4.92
CA SER A 15 8.69 -2.17 5.75
C SER A 15 7.40 -1.74 5.05
N VAL A 16 7.37 -0.53 4.48
CA VAL A 16 6.25 -0.03 3.68
C VAL A 16 5.95 -0.97 2.52
N ASP A 17 6.96 -1.40 1.78
CA ASP A 17 6.79 -2.31 0.65
C ASP A 17 6.22 -3.67 1.08
N GLN A 18 6.67 -4.23 2.21
CA GLN A 18 6.11 -5.47 2.76
C GLN A 18 4.62 -5.31 3.11
N LYS A 19 4.26 -4.21 3.77
CA LYS A 19 2.86 -3.93 4.13
C LYS A 19 1.99 -3.72 2.89
N ARG A 20 2.50 -3.04 1.87
CA ARG A 20 1.79 -2.86 0.59
C ARG A 20 1.59 -4.19 -0.15
N ARG A 21 2.58 -5.08 -0.12
CA ARG A 21 2.45 -6.44 -0.69
C ARG A 21 1.37 -7.24 0.03
N LYS A 22 1.35 -7.22 1.36
CA LYS A 22 0.30 -7.86 2.18
C LYS A 22 -1.09 -7.33 1.82
N LEU A 23 -1.27 -6.01 1.76
CA LEU A 23 -2.53 -5.41 1.31
C LEU A 23 -2.92 -5.88 -0.10
N GLY A 24 -1.97 -5.91 -1.03
CA GLY A 24 -2.20 -6.39 -2.40
C GLY A 24 -2.53 -7.89 -2.49
N GLU A 25 -2.08 -8.72 -1.55
CA GLU A 25 -2.51 -10.12 -1.44
C GLU A 25 -3.98 -10.22 -1.03
N VAL A 26 -4.39 -9.48 0.01
CA VAL A 26 -5.77 -9.48 0.49
C VAL A 26 -6.73 -8.97 -0.60
N LEU A 27 -6.38 -7.86 -1.27
CA LEU A 27 -7.20 -7.32 -2.36
C LEU A 27 -7.35 -8.32 -3.53
N ARG A 28 -6.27 -9.04 -3.89
CA ARG A 28 -6.36 -10.09 -4.92
C ARG A 28 -7.29 -11.24 -4.52
N LEU A 29 -7.35 -11.60 -3.24
CA LEU A 29 -8.30 -12.61 -2.75
C LEU A 29 -9.74 -12.12 -2.88
N ILE A 30 -10.00 -10.85 -2.55
CA ILE A 30 -11.32 -10.23 -2.76
C ILE A 30 -11.71 -10.30 -4.24
N ASP A 31 -10.84 -9.83 -5.14
CA ASP A 31 -11.10 -9.84 -6.58
C ASP A 31 -11.40 -11.27 -7.09
N GLY A 32 -10.68 -12.27 -6.56
CA GLY A 32 -10.89 -13.69 -6.87
C GLY A 32 -12.27 -14.19 -6.44
N PHE A 33 -12.70 -13.87 -5.22
CA PHE A 33 -14.02 -14.24 -4.73
C PHE A 33 -15.16 -13.54 -5.47
N GLU A 34 -14.98 -12.26 -5.83
CA GLU A 34 -15.95 -11.56 -6.66
C GLU A 34 -16.07 -12.17 -8.07
N ALA A 35 -14.94 -12.57 -8.66
CA ALA A 35 -14.93 -13.27 -9.94
C ALA A 35 -15.63 -14.63 -9.85
N GLU A 36 -15.41 -15.38 -8.76
CA GLU A 36 -16.13 -16.62 -8.48
C GLU A 36 -17.64 -16.38 -8.34
N ALA A 37 -18.07 -15.35 -7.61
CA ALA A 37 -19.48 -15.00 -7.46
C ALA A 37 -20.15 -14.67 -8.80
N ARG A 38 -19.49 -13.88 -9.66
CA ARG A 38 -19.99 -13.55 -11.00
C ARG A 38 -20.10 -14.79 -11.89
N LYS A 39 -19.11 -15.68 -11.82
CA LYS A 39 -19.14 -16.94 -12.56
C LYS A 39 -20.30 -17.82 -12.10
N LEU A 40 -20.48 -17.94 -10.79
CA LEU A 40 -21.55 -18.75 -10.19
C LEU A 40 -22.94 -18.24 -10.59
N GLU A 41 -23.13 -16.92 -10.69
CA GLU A 41 -24.36 -16.32 -11.19
C GLU A 41 -24.61 -16.63 -12.68
N SER A 42 -23.57 -16.56 -13.51
CA SER A 42 -23.67 -16.94 -14.92
C SER A 42 -23.98 -18.43 -15.11
N ASP A 43 -23.38 -19.30 -14.29
CA ASP A 43 -23.61 -20.74 -14.35
C ASP A 43 -25.03 -21.09 -13.89
N LEU A 44 -25.54 -20.41 -12.85
CA LEU A 44 -26.92 -20.57 -12.38
C LEU A 44 -27.95 -20.26 -13.46
N ILE A 45 -27.77 -19.17 -14.23
CA ILE A 45 -28.68 -18.80 -15.32
C ILE A 45 -28.71 -19.88 -16.41
N ARG A 46 -27.55 -20.47 -16.74
CA ARG A 46 -27.46 -21.55 -17.74
C ARG A 46 -28.14 -22.82 -17.24
N GLU A 47 -27.95 -23.16 -15.97
CA GLU A 47 -28.58 -24.33 -15.37
C GLU A 47 -30.10 -24.15 -15.31
N GLN A 48 -30.58 -22.95 -14.99
CA GLN A 48 -32.00 -22.62 -15.00
C GLN A 48 -32.62 -22.77 -16.39
N GLN A 49 -31.93 -22.32 -17.44
CA GLN A 49 -32.38 -22.48 -18.83
C GLN A 49 -32.44 -23.96 -19.23
N THR A 50 -31.45 -24.75 -18.82
CA THR A 50 -31.40 -26.19 -19.08
C THR A 50 -32.53 -26.94 -18.38
N ALA A 51 -32.76 -26.60 -17.10
CA ALA A 51 -33.86 -27.13 -16.30
C ALA A 51 -35.24 -26.80 -16.91
N ALA A 52 -35.40 -25.58 -17.43
CA ALA A 52 -36.63 -25.17 -18.11
C ALA A 52 -36.84 -25.88 -19.46
N ALA A 53 -35.76 -26.19 -20.19
CA ALA A 53 -35.82 -26.91 -21.46
C ALA A 53 -36.13 -28.41 -21.29
N SER A 54 -35.71 -29.02 -20.16
CA SER A 54 -35.94 -30.43 -19.84
C SER A 54 -36.55 -30.62 -18.44
N PRO A 55 -37.84 -30.28 -18.23
CA PRO A 55 -38.45 -30.26 -16.90
C PRO A 55 -38.48 -31.61 -16.17
N ASN A 56 -38.65 -32.71 -16.91
CA ASN A 56 -38.79 -34.05 -16.34
C ASN A 56 -37.46 -34.69 -15.90
N GLU A 57 -36.33 -34.19 -16.39
CA GLU A 57 -34.99 -34.71 -16.09
C GLU A 57 -34.20 -33.66 -15.30
N ALA A 58 -33.74 -32.61 -15.99
CA ALA A 58 -32.93 -31.55 -15.41
C ALA A 58 -33.73 -30.70 -14.40
N GLY A 59 -35.00 -30.45 -14.67
CA GLY A 59 -35.88 -29.70 -13.76
C GLY A 59 -36.02 -30.33 -12.37
N PHE A 60 -35.98 -31.65 -12.27
CA PHE A 60 -36.08 -32.36 -10.99
C PHE A 60 -34.85 -32.13 -10.09
N LEU A 61 -33.65 -32.08 -10.68
CA LEU A 61 -32.38 -31.88 -9.94
C LEU A 61 -32.07 -30.41 -9.67
N TYR A 62 -32.69 -29.49 -10.42
CA TYR A 62 -32.40 -28.05 -10.35
C TYR A 62 -32.58 -27.45 -8.96
N GLY A 63 -33.59 -27.89 -8.19
CA GLY A 63 -33.80 -27.39 -6.82
C GLY A 63 -32.59 -27.61 -5.91
N TYR A 64 -32.02 -28.82 -5.93
CA TYR A 64 -30.83 -29.14 -5.16
C TYR A 64 -29.60 -28.34 -5.61
N TYR A 65 -29.43 -28.16 -6.92
CA TYR A 65 -28.38 -27.31 -7.46
C TYR A 65 -28.53 -25.85 -7.01
N ALA A 66 -29.75 -25.30 -7.10
CA ALA A 66 -30.03 -23.92 -6.72
C ALA A 66 -29.76 -23.67 -5.22
N ASP A 67 -30.15 -24.61 -4.35
CA ASP A 67 -29.86 -24.52 -2.91
C ASP A 67 -28.34 -24.53 -2.65
N ALA A 68 -27.59 -25.42 -3.30
CA ALA A 68 -26.13 -25.46 -3.18
C ALA A 68 -25.46 -24.15 -3.67
N VAL A 69 -26.00 -23.54 -4.73
CA VAL A 69 -25.53 -22.24 -5.24
C VAL A 69 -25.84 -21.12 -4.23
N ILE A 70 -27.02 -21.11 -3.61
CA ILE A 70 -27.38 -20.12 -2.58
C ILE A 70 -26.41 -20.20 -1.40
N ASP A 71 -26.15 -21.41 -0.89
CA ASP A 71 -25.22 -21.64 0.21
C ASP A 71 -23.80 -21.18 -0.17
N ARG A 72 -23.33 -21.52 -1.37
CA ARG A 72 -22.01 -21.10 -1.84
C ARG A 72 -21.91 -19.57 -1.96
N ARG A 73 -22.94 -18.89 -2.47
CA ARG A 73 -22.98 -17.42 -2.54
C ARG A 73 -22.94 -16.79 -1.15
N ALA A 74 -23.65 -17.35 -0.19
CA ALA A 74 -23.64 -16.88 1.19
C ALA A 74 -22.23 -16.99 1.80
N ILE A 75 -21.55 -18.12 1.59
CA ILE A 75 -20.15 -18.31 2.03
C ILE A 75 -19.23 -17.28 1.39
N ILE A 76 -19.26 -17.12 0.07
CA ILE A 76 -18.41 -16.16 -0.66
C ILE A 76 -18.64 -14.74 -0.13
N LYS A 77 -19.90 -14.35 0.09
CA LYS A 77 -20.24 -13.02 0.63
C LYS A 77 -19.63 -12.79 2.02
N VAL A 78 -19.74 -13.76 2.92
CA VAL A 78 -19.13 -13.68 4.26
C VAL A 78 -17.60 -13.60 4.17
N SER A 79 -16.99 -14.40 3.28
CA SER A 79 -15.54 -14.37 3.04
C SER A 79 -15.07 -13.00 2.53
N ILE A 80 -15.77 -12.41 1.56
CA ILE A 80 -15.46 -11.05 1.06
C ILE A 80 -15.54 -10.05 2.20
N GLN A 81 -16.63 -10.04 2.98
CA GLN A 81 -16.80 -9.12 4.10
C GLN A 81 -15.68 -9.23 5.15
N GLN A 82 -15.18 -10.45 5.38
CA GLN A 82 -14.04 -10.66 6.28
C GLN A 82 -12.74 -10.11 5.68
N LEU A 83 -12.47 -10.38 4.41
CA LEU A 83 -11.30 -9.89 3.70
C LEU A 83 -11.32 -8.36 3.55
N GLU A 84 -12.48 -7.73 3.40
CA GLU A 84 -12.61 -6.28 3.36
C GLU A 84 -12.18 -5.63 4.68
N ARG A 85 -12.51 -6.27 5.82
CA ARG A 85 -12.02 -5.83 7.14
C ARG A 85 -10.51 -5.99 7.26
N GLU A 86 -9.98 -7.13 6.82
CA GLU A 86 -8.52 -7.36 6.79
C GLU A 86 -7.81 -6.35 5.87
N ALA A 87 -8.39 -6.02 4.71
CA ALA A 87 -7.86 -5.04 3.79
C ALA A 87 -7.88 -3.62 4.38
N TYR A 88 -8.90 -3.28 5.17
CA TYR A 88 -8.94 -2.03 5.91
C TYR A 88 -7.80 -1.96 6.93
N GLU A 89 -7.63 -3.00 7.75
CA GLU A 89 -6.55 -3.07 8.73
C GLU A 89 -5.17 -3.00 8.06
N ALA A 90 -4.95 -3.77 6.99
CA ALA A 90 -3.70 -3.75 6.22
C ALA A 90 -3.42 -2.36 5.61
N ARG A 91 -4.45 -1.61 5.21
CA ARG A 91 -4.32 -0.23 4.72
C ARG A 91 -3.86 0.72 5.83
N GLU A 92 -4.40 0.56 7.03
CA GLU A 92 -3.96 1.33 8.19
C GLU A 92 -2.49 1.01 8.54
N GLU A 93 -2.09 -0.25 8.48
CA GLU A 93 -0.68 -0.64 8.67
C GLU A 93 0.25 -0.02 7.63
N VAL A 94 -0.16 0.03 6.36
CA VAL A 94 0.58 0.72 5.29
C VAL A 94 0.69 2.22 5.61
N SER A 95 -0.40 2.86 6.02
CA SER A 95 -0.43 4.27 6.39
C SER A 95 0.53 4.57 7.54
N GLN A 96 0.51 3.76 8.59
CA GLN A 96 1.41 3.90 9.74
C GLN A 96 2.89 3.71 9.35
N ALA A 97 3.20 2.71 8.52
CA ALA A 97 4.55 2.49 8.03
C ALA A 97 5.06 3.69 7.19
N TYR A 98 4.19 4.28 6.36
CA TYR A 98 4.52 5.49 5.60
C TYR A 98 4.77 6.70 6.50
N GLN A 99 3.97 6.89 7.54
CA GLN A 99 4.19 7.97 8.50
C GLN A 99 5.55 7.82 9.19
N GLU A 100 5.92 6.61 9.59
CA GLU A 100 7.21 6.33 10.22
C GLU A 100 8.39 6.58 9.28
N LEU A 101 8.31 6.11 8.03
CA LEU A 101 9.27 6.46 6.98
C LEU A 101 9.42 7.98 6.86
N LYS A 102 8.30 8.71 6.81
CA LYS A 102 8.30 10.16 6.59
C LYS A 102 8.99 10.93 7.72
N LYS A 103 8.89 10.44 8.97
CA LYS A 103 9.61 11.03 10.10
C LYS A 103 11.12 11.00 9.89
N TYR A 104 11.67 9.85 9.47
CA TYR A 104 13.12 9.73 9.23
C TYR A 104 13.59 10.54 8.03
N GLU A 105 12.80 10.58 6.95
CA GLU A 105 13.10 11.45 5.80
C GLU A 105 13.19 12.92 6.21
N THR A 106 12.19 13.39 6.96
CA THR A 106 12.12 14.78 7.42
C THR A 106 13.28 15.11 8.36
N ALA A 107 13.65 14.17 9.23
CA ALA A 107 14.80 14.31 10.12
C ALA A 107 16.13 14.39 9.34
N LEU A 108 16.29 13.58 8.29
CA LEU A 108 17.47 13.63 7.42
C LEU A 108 17.53 14.95 6.65
N GLU A 109 16.42 15.41 6.09
CA GLU A 109 16.33 16.69 5.37
C GLU A 109 16.69 17.87 6.28
N ALA A 110 16.08 17.95 7.47
CA ALA A 110 16.37 18.98 8.46
C ALA A 110 17.85 18.98 8.88
N ARG A 111 18.46 17.80 8.98
CA ARG A 111 19.89 17.66 9.28
C ARG A 111 20.76 18.19 8.13
N LYS A 112 20.50 17.78 6.89
CA LYS A 112 21.24 18.25 5.71
C LYS A 112 21.19 19.76 5.60
N LYS A 113 20.00 20.35 5.76
CA LYS A 113 19.82 21.80 5.76
C LYS A 113 20.64 22.53 6.83
N ARG A 114 20.79 21.94 8.02
CA ARG A 114 21.66 22.51 9.08
C ARG A 114 23.14 22.39 8.72
N GLU A 115 23.55 21.25 8.19
CA GLU A 115 24.94 21.02 7.75
C GLU A 115 25.33 22.00 6.62
N ASP A 116 24.44 22.22 5.65
CA ASP A 116 24.64 23.17 4.54
C ASP A 116 24.70 24.63 5.06
N ALA A 117 23.82 25.00 5.99
CA ALA A 117 23.83 26.34 6.58
C ALA A 117 25.10 26.62 7.39
N GLU A 118 25.60 25.64 8.13
CA GLU A 118 26.87 25.75 8.86
C GLU A 118 28.07 25.85 7.90
N LEU A 119 28.05 25.12 6.78
CA LEU A 119 29.09 25.23 5.76
C LEU A 119 29.08 26.61 5.11
N ALA A 120 27.92 27.08 4.66
CA ALA A 120 27.76 28.42 4.06
C ALA A 120 28.19 29.53 5.02
N ARG A 121 27.88 29.39 6.31
CA ARG A 121 28.33 30.34 7.35
C ARG A 121 29.85 30.36 7.48
N LYS A 122 30.51 29.20 7.47
CA LYS A 122 31.97 29.11 7.53
C LYS A 122 32.62 29.70 6.28
N GLU A 123 32.10 29.41 5.10
CA GLU A 123 32.57 29.98 3.83
C GLU A 123 32.45 31.50 3.82
N GLN A 124 31.32 32.04 4.28
CA GLN A 124 31.12 33.49 4.40
C GLN A 124 32.15 34.13 5.33
N LEU A 125 32.41 33.55 6.50
CA LEU A 125 33.41 34.07 7.44
C LEU A 125 34.82 34.12 6.82
N VAL A 126 35.19 33.08 6.05
CA VAL A 126 36.48 33.04 5.35
C VAL A 126 36.55 34.12 4.26
N LEU A 127 35.48 34.30 3.47
CA LEU A 127 35.42 35.33 2.45
C LEU A 127 35.52 36.75 3.05
N ASP A 128 34.84 36.98 4.17
CA ASP A 128 34.90 38.26 4.90
C ASP A 128 36.32 38.53 5.41
N GLU A 129 37.00 37.52 5.95
CA GLU A 129 38.39 37.62 6.42
C GLU A 129 39.35 37.98 5.27
N VAL A 130 39.24 37.30 4.13
CA VAL A 130 40.05 37.59 2.93
C VAL A 130 39.76 39.00 2.41
N GLY A 131 38.50 39.43 2.39
CA GLY A 131 38.09 40.78 2.00
C GLY A 131 38.71 41.85 2.90
N MET A 132 38.70 41.63 4.21
CA MET A 132 39.34 42.53 5.18
C MET A 132 40.86 42.61 4.98
N GLN A 133 41.54 41.47 4.82
CA GLN A 133 42.99 41.46 4.57
C GLN A 133 43.37 42.17 3.27
N ALA A 134 42.64 41.92 2.19
CA ALA A 134 42.87 42.58 0.90
C ALA A 134 42.67 44.10 0.99
N PHE A 135 41.65 44.54 1.74
CA PHE A 135 41.43 45.97 1.98
C PHE A 135 42.56 46.63 2.76
N ILE A 136 43.09 45.97 3.79
CA ILE A 136 44.23 46.47 4.58
C ILE A 136 45.48 46.61 3.68
N GLN A 137 45.79 45.58 2.87
CA GLN A 137 46.95 45.61 1.99
C GLN A 137 46.89 46.73 0.94
N LYS A 138 45.70 47.11 0.47
CA LYS A 138 45.53 48.19 -0.53
C LYS A 138 45.66 49.60 0.07
N ARG A 139 45.60 49.74 1.39
CA ARG A 139 45.73 51.03 2.11
C ARG A 139 47.15 51.31 2.63
N ALA A 140 48.02 50.29 2.64
CA ALA A 140 49.44 50.42 2.94
C ALA A 140 50.22 50.82 1.67
#